data_AF-A0A7Z9U9M9-F1
#
_entry.id   AF-A0A7Z9U9M9-F1
#
_cell.length_a   1.000
_cell.length_b   1.000
_cell.length_c   1.000
_cell.angle_alpha   90.00
_cell.angle_beta   90.00
_cell.angle_gamma   90.00
#
_symmetry.space_group_name_H-M   'P 1'
#
loop_
_entity.id
_entity.type
_entity.pdbx_description
1 polymer ?
#
loop_
_entity_poly.entity_id
_entity_poly.type
_entity_poly.pdbx_seq_one_letter_code
_entity_poly.pdbx_strand_id
1 'polypeptide(L)'
;MERHLQGQKAAEEFRRSPAGARPAPAASKLSGRYTCEALGDLVVENQGGQLYLNFTKPGQKAHLIPHDGLSFRLVFEQGWMNKIGWDEGGSVLFTTDTEGVVDGLQVRLGEPGEGAVLPASKN
;
A
#
# COMPACT_ATOMS: atom_id res chain seq x y z
N MET A 1 -5.25 15.16 30.98
CA MET A 1 -5.60 15.60 29.61
C MET A 1 -4.45 15.17 28.68
N GLU A 2 -4.33 13.88 28.36
CA GLU A 2 -3.05 13.31 27.85
C GLU A 2 -3.20 12.47 26.57
N ARG A 3 -4.33 12.58 25.85
CA ARG A 3 -4.58 11.80 24.63
C ARG A 3 -4.19 12.49 23.31
N HIS A 4 -3.65 13.71 23.35
CA HIS A 4 -3.34 14.50 22.14
C HIS A 4 -1.86 14.46 21.69
N LEU A 5 -0.96 13.88 22.49
CA LEU A 5 0.47 13.85 22.16
C LEU A 5 0.93 12.56 21.45
N GLN A 6 0.16 11.48 21.57
CA GLN A 6 0.54 10.17 21.01
C GLN A 6 0.31 10.08 19.49
N GLY A 7 -0.79 10.66 18.98
CA GLY A 7 -1.12 10.65 17.55
C GLY A 7 -0.18 11.48 16.68
N GLN A 8 0.42 12.53 17.26
CA GLN A 8 1.36 13.39 16.53
C GLN A 8 2.76 12.76 16.38
N LYS A 9 3.19 11.91 17.33
CA LYS A 9 4.45 11.17 17.17
C LYS A 9 4.37 10.10 16.08
N ALA A 10 3.25 9.40 15.95
CA ALA A 10 3.05 8.41 14.88
C ALA A 10 2.99 9.07 13.49
N ALA A 11 2.32 10.22 13.37
CA ALA A 11 2.25 10.98 12.12
C ALA A 11 3.59 11.66 11.74
N GLU A 12 4.41 12.03 12.74
CA GLU A 12 5.70 12.67 12.51
C GLU A 12 6.83 11.68 12.18
N GLU A 13 6.78 10.45 12.72
CA GLU A 13 7.67 9.36 12.28
C GLU A 13 7.34 8.90 10.86
N PHE A 14 6.07 8.98 10.45
CA PHE A 14 5.62 8.73 9.06
C PHE A 14 6.15 9.75 8.03
N ARG A 15 6.49 10.98 8.47
CA ARG A 15 6.96 12.07 7.60
C ARG A 15 8.47 12.12 7.40
N ARG A 16 9.25 11.41 8.21
CA ARG A 16 10.70 11.37 8.05
C ARG A 16 11.06 10.26 7.06
N SER A 17 11.05 10.59 5.77
CA SER A 17 11.73 9.75 4.77
C SER A 17 13.17 9.53 5.22
N PRO A 18 13.60 8.29 5.52
CA PRO A 18 14.96 8.07 5.94
C PRO A 18 15.89 8.32 4.74
N ALA A 19 16.85 9.21 4.94
CA ALA A 19 18.00 9.34 4.05
C ALA A 19 18.75 7.99 4.07
N GLY A 20 18.42 7.12 3.12
CA GLY A 20 18.79 5.70 3.13
C GLY A 20 17.79 4.76 2.47
N ALA A 21 16.67 5.28 1.94
CA ALA A 21 15.64 4.49 1.28
C ALA A 21 16.25 3.49 0.27
N ARG A 22 16.10 2.20 0.57
CA ARG A 22 16.52 1.12 -0.33
C ARG A 22 15.79 1.31 -1.66
N PRO A 23 16.46 1.21 -2.83
CA PRO A 23 15.80 1.40 -4.10
C PRO A 23 14.64 0.40 -4.21
N ALA A 24 13.45 0.93 -4.51
CA ALA A 24 12.29 0.10 -4.81
C ALA A 24 12.65 -0.83 -5.98
N PRO A 25 12.26 -2.12 -5.95
CA PRO A 25 12.48 -2.99 -7.10
C PRO A 25 11.76 -2.42 -8.33
N ALA A 26 12.25 -2.77 -9.52
CA ALA A 26 11.65 -2.33 -10.77
C ALA A 26 10.13 -2.61 -10.76
N ALA A 27 9.33 -1.60 -11.09
CA ALA A 27 7.86 -1.66 -11.05
C ALA A 27 7.29 -2.91 -11.75
N SER A 28 7.91 -3.34 -12.85
CA SER A 28 7.53 -4.56 -13.59
C SER A 28 7.61 -5.86 -12.76
N LYS A 29 8.45 -5.93 -11.72
CA LYS A 29 8.54 -7.10 -10.82
C LYS A 29 7.39 -7.14 -9.81
N LEU A 30 6.82 -5.97 -9.51
CA LEU A 30 5.73 -5.80 -8.55
C LEU A 30 4.35 -5.97 -9.23
N SER A 31 4.27 -5.76 -10.54
CA SER A 31 3.04 -5.99 -11.31
C SER A 31 2.59 -7.45 -11.27
N GLY A 32 1.28 -7.66 -11.24
CA GLY A 32 0.67 -8.99 -11.16
C GLY A 32 -0.68 -8.98 -10.47
N ARG A 33 -1.30 -10.16 -10.38
CA ARG A 33 -2.54 -10.38 -9.64
C ARG A 33 -2.22 -10.98 -8.27
N TYR A 34 -2.81 -10.41 -7.24
CA TYR A 34 -2.70 -10.86 -5.86
C TYR A 34 -4.12 -11.19 -5.37
N THR A 35 -4.30 -12.34 -4.73
CA THR A 35 -5.60 -12.71 -4.16
C THR A 35 -5.60 -12.45 -2.66
N CYS A 36 -6.51 -11.58 -2.21
CA CYS A 36 -6.77 -11.29 -0.82
C CYS A 36 -8.11 -11.90 -0.42
N GLU A 37 -8.20 -12.63 0.68
CA GLU A 37 -9.46 -13.25 1.12
C GLU A 37 -10.55 -12.20 1.39
N ALA A 38 -10.21 -11.12 2.08
CA ALA A 38 -11.15 -10.07 2.46
C ALA A 38 -11.51 -9.09 1.34
N LEU A 39 -10.59 -8.84 0.40
CA LEU A 39 -10.75 -7.81 -0.64
C LEU A 39 -10.97 -8.40 -2.04
N GLY A 40 -10.88 -9.72 -2.19
CA GLY A 40 -10.86 -10.39 -3.48
C GLY A 40 -9.57 -10.15 -4.24
N ASP A 41 -9.66 -10.13 -5.57
CA ASP A 41 -8.49 -9.95 -6.41
C ASP A 41 -8.03 -8.50 -6.47
N LEU A 42 -6.73 -8.34 -6.30
CA LEU A 42 -5.99 -7.10 -6.33
C LEU A 42 -5.03 -7.15 -7.52
N VAL A 43 -5.13 -6.20 -8.45
CA VAL A 43 -4.27 -6.17 -9.64
C VAL A 43 -3.32 -4.99 -9.53
N VAL A 44 -2.02 -5.29 -9.44
CA VAL A 44 -0.95 -4.29 -9.49
C VAL A 44 -0.52 -4.13 -10.96
N GLU A 45 -0.67 -2.93 -11.49
CA GLU A 45 -0.33 -2.61 -12.87
C GLU A 45 0.79 -1.56 -12.92
N ASN A 46 1.71 -1.71 -13.88
CA ASN A 46 2.70 -0.69 -14.20
C ASN A 46 2.24 0.09 -15.44
N GLN A 47 1.97 1.38 -15.29
CA GLN A 47 1.61 2.29 -16.37
C GLN A 47 2.67 3.39 -16.45
N GLY A 48 3.58 3.30 -17.43
CA GLY A 48 4.62 4.31 -17.65
C GLY A 48 5.63 4.47 -16.51
N GLY A 49 5.88 3.41 -15.72
CA GLY A 49 6.76 3.44 -14.54
C GLY A 49 6.05 3.74 -13.22
N GLN A 50 4.76 4.06 -13.27
CA GLN A 50 3.92 4.26 -12.09
C GLN A 50 3.12 2.99 -11.78
N LEU A 51 2.98 2.69 -10.50
CA LEU A 51 2.26 1.51 -10.03
C LEU A 51 0.86 1.88 -9.57
N TYR A 52 -0.13 1.10 -10.01
CA TYR A 52 -1.52 1.24 -9.59
C TYR A 52 -2.03 -0.07 -9.01
N LEU A 53 -2.79 0.02 -7.93
CA LEU A 53 -3.52 -1.09 -7.34
C LEU A 53 -5.00 -0.97 -7.67
N ASN A 54 -5.52 -1.97 -8.37
CA ASN A 54 -6.94 -2.09 -8.67
C ASN A 54 -7.58 -3.15 -7.78
N PHE A 55 -8.55 -2.74 -6.98
CA PHE A 55 -9.40 -3.61 -6.19
C PHE A 55 -10.55 -4.05 -7.09
N THR A 56 -10.52 -5.28 -7.61
CA THR A 56 -11.50 -5.77 -8.60
C THR A 56 -12.94 -5.69 -8.11
N LYS A 57 -13.16 -5.88 -6.80
CA LYS A 57 -14.41 -5.62 -6.08
C LYS A 57 -14.03 -4.89 -4.80
N PRO A 58 -14.45 -3.64 -4.57
CA PRO A 58 -15.60 -2.95 -5.16
C PRO A 58 -15.33 -2.14 -6.44
N GLY A 59 -14.22 -2.34 -7.15
CA GLY A 59 -13.87 -1.52 -8.32
C GLY A 59 -13.27 -0.18 -7.89
N GLN A 60 -12.18 -0.25 -7.13
CA GLN A 60 -11.45 0.92 -6.62
C GLN A 60 -10.05 0.92 -7.27
N LYS A 61 -9.54 2.11 -7.61
CA LYS A 61 -8.17 2.27 -8.11
C LYS A 61 -7.38 3.20 -7.21
N ALA A 62 -6.18 2.79 -6.83
CA ALA A 62 -5.24 3.57 -6.04
C ALA A 62 -3.89 3.65 -6.75
N HIS A 63 -3.26 4.81 -6.67
CA HIS A 63 -1.87 5.01 -7.05
C HIS A 63 -0.97 4.56 -5.88
N LEU A 64 0.05 3.77 -6.19
CA LEU A 64 1.08 3.33 -5.24
C LEU A 64 2.25 4.30 -5.27
N ILE A 65 2.33 5.18 -4.28
CA ILE A 65 3.42 6.15 -4.14
C ILE A 65 4.57 5.48 -3.37
N PRO A 66 5.78 5.35 -3.93
CA PRO A 66 6.91 4.79 -3.21
C PRO A 66 7.16 5.50 -1.87
N HIS A 67 7.42 4.73 -0.81
CA HIS A 67 7.74 5.26 0.51
C HIS A 67 9.12 4.80 0.97
N ASP A 68 9.31 3.49 1.17
CA ASP A 68 10.59 2.90 1.56
C ASP A 68 10.70 1.45 1.07
N GLY A 69 11.69 1.15 0.22
CA GLY A 69 11.93 -0.20 -0.30
C GLY A 69 10.70 -0.82 -0.99
N LEU A 70 10.08 -1.80 -0.32
CA LEU A 70 8.88 -2.52 -0.79
C LEU A 70 7.56 -1.92 -0.27
N SER A 71 7.63 -0.82 0.48
CA SER A 71 6.47 -0.13 1.03
C SER A 71 6.04 1.04 0.15
N PHE A 72 4.73 1.14 -0.08
CA PHE A 72 4.10 2.18 -0.87
C PHE A 72 2.89 2.73 -0.12
N ARG A 73 2.64 4.04 -0.26
CA ARG A 73 1.39 4.65 0.18
C ARG A 73 0.29 4.42 -0.85
N LEU A 74 -0.92 4.18 -0.38
CA LEU A 74 -2.11 4.09 -1.23
C LEU A 74 -2.76 5.47 -1.33
N VAL A 75 -2.85 5.99 -2.55
CA VAL A 75 -3.61 7.21 -2.84
C VAL A 75 -4.78 6.85 -3.74
N PHE A 76 -6.00 6.88 -3.22
CA PHE A 76 -7.20 6.49 -3.97
C PHE A 76 -7.61 7.56 -4.99
N GLU A 77 -7.51 7.22 -6.27
CA GLU A 77 -7.90 8.13 -7.37
C GLU A 77 -9.38 7.98 -7.75
N GLN A 78 -9.92 6.77 -7.62
CA GLN A 78 -11.28 6.46 -8.06
C GLN A 78 -11.96 5.45 -7.14
N GLY A 79 -13.20 5.73 -6.78
CA GLY A 79 -14.10 4.86 -6.03
C GLY A 79 -14.66 5.54 -4.77
N TRP A 80 -15.33 4.78 -3.92
CA TRP A 80 -16.09 5.34 -2.78
C TRP A 80 -15.18 5.88 -1.66
N MET A 81 -13.98 5.34 -1.49
CA MET A 81 -13.03 5.80 -0.45
C MET A 81 -12.59 7.25 -0.67
N ASN A 82 -12.32 7.64 -1.92
CA ASN A 82 -12.03 9.04 -2.26
C ASN A 82 -13.24 9.96 -1.98
N LYS A 83 -14.46 9.49 -2.26
CA LYS A 83 -15.70 10.27 -2.05
C LYS A 83 -15.99 10.58 -0.58
N ILE A 84 -15.45 9.79 0.35
CA ILE A 84 -15.61 10.01 1.80
C ILE A 84 -14.39 10.69 2.45
N GLY A 85 -13.45 11.21 1.65
CA GLY A 85 -12.26 11.92 2.14
C GLY A 85 -11.17 11.00 2.71
N TRP A 86 -11.15 9.74 2.28
CA TRP A 86 -10.12 8.75 2.62
C TRP A 86 -9.17 8.55 1.43
N ASP A 87 -8.67 9.64 0.86
CA ASP A 87 -7.74 9.61 -0.28
C ASP A 87 -6.37 8.99 0.09
N GLU A 88 -5.79 9.29 1.25
CA GLU A 88 -4.57 8.65 1.78
C GLU A 88 -4.85 7.63 2.91
N GLY A 89 -5.83 6.74 2.70
CA GLY A 89 -6.34 5.83 3.74
C GLY A 89 -5.54 4.55 3.98
N GLY A 90 -4.30 4.41 3.50
CA GLY A 90 -3.59 3.15 3.66
C GLY A 90 -2.18 3.05 3.07
N SER A 91 -1.62 1.85 3.17
CA SER A 91 -0.29 1.50 2.64
C SER A 91 -0.28 0.07 2.12
N VAL A 92 0.63 -0.24 1.22
CA VAL A 92 0.95 -1.61 0.86
C VAL A 92 2.42 -1.93 1.15
N LEU A 93 2.69 -3.18 1.46
CA LEU A 93 4.03 -3.73 1.59
C LEU A 93 4.11 -5.02 0.76
N PHE A 94 4.98 -5.02 -0.24
CA PHE A 94 5.28 -6.26 -0.96
C PHE A 94 6.18 -7.15 -0.11
N THR A 95 5.90 -8.45 -0.13
CA THR A 95 6.76 -9.47 0.49
C THR A 95 7.56 -10.18 -0.59
N THR A 96 8.70 -10.73 -0.18
CA THR A 96 9.52 -11.57 -1.05
C THR A 96 9.81 -12.90 -0.36
N ASP A 97 9.99 -13.94 -1.17
CA ASP A 97 10.50 -15.23 -0.71
C ASP A 97 11.99 -15.16 -0.32
N THR A 98 12.56 -16.32 0.03
CA THR A 98 13.96 -16.46 0.42
C THR A 98 14.96 -16.14 -0.70
N GLU A 99 14.51 -16.16 -1.97
CA GLU A 99 15.31 -15.83 -3.14
C GLU A 99 15.17 -14.35 -3.54
N GLY A 100 14.34 -13.58 -2.83
CA GLY A 100 14.09 -12.17 -3.10
C GLY A 100 13.09 -11.94 -4.23
N VAL A 101 12.32 -12.97 -4.62
CA VAL A 101 11.24 -12.86 -5.60
C VAL A 101 9.96 -12.44 -4.90
N VAL A 102 9.24 -11.48 -5.49
CA VAL A 102 7.99 -10.95 -4.93
C VAL A 102 6.91 -12.02 -4.99
N ASP A 103 6.46 -12.49 -3.84
CA ASP A 103 5.50 -13.59 -3.66
C ASP A 103 4.16 -13.13 -3.06
N GLY A 104 4.12 -11.92 -2.47
CA GLY A 104 2.94 -11.45 -1.78
C GLY A 104 2.84 -9.94 -1.62
N LEU A 105 1.70 -9.53 -1.08
CA LEU A 105 1.30 -8.14 -0.89
C LEU A 105 0.49 -8.04 0.41
N GLN A 106 0.91 -7.20 1.33
CA GLN A 106 0.12 -6.84 2.50
C GLN A 106 -0.54 -5.48 2.24
N VAL A 107 -1.87 -5.45 2.29
CA VAL A 107 -2.64 -4.21 2.20
C VAL A 107 -3.03 -3.77 3.60
N ARG A 108 -2.72 -2.53 3.95
CA ARG A 108 -3.19 -1.89 5.17
C ARG A 108 -4.17 -0.79 4.81
N LEU A 109 -5.38 -0.87 5.33
CA LEU A 109 -6.43 0.14 5.17
C LEU A 109 -6.82 0.66 6.56
N GLY A 110 -6.83 1.98 6.74
CA GLY A 110 -7.08 2.64 8.02
C GLY A 110 -5.89 3.46 8.53
N GLU A 111 -6.08 4.10 9.67
CA GLU A 111 -5.05 4.92 10.30
C GLU A 111 -3.80 4.09 10.68
N PRO A 112 -2.60 4.68 10.61
CA PRO A 112 -1.38 4.02 11.07
C PRO A 112 -1.50 3.49 12.50
N GLY A 113 -1.42 2.17 12.67
CA GLY A 113 -1.52 1.49 13.98
C GLY A 113 -2.91 0.96 14.33
N GLU A 114 -3.97 1.38 13.62
CA GLU A 114 -5.34 0.89 13.78
C GLU A 114 -5.89 0.21 12.52
N GLY A 115 -5.20 0.38 11.38
CA GLY A 115 -5.59 -0.21 10.11
C GLY A 115 -5.52 -1.73 10.07
N ALA A 116 -6.51 -2.36 9.44
CA ALA A 116 -6.54 -3.80 9.21
C ALA A 116 -5.40 -4.18 8.24
N VAL A 117 -4.62 -5.20 8.60
CA VAL A 117 -3.58 -5.78 7.74
C VAL A 117 -4.17 -6.98 7.02
N LEU A 118 -4.20 -6.91 5.70
CA LEU A 118 -4.87 -7.87 4.83
C LEU A 118 -3.82 -8.48 3.89
N PRO A 119 -3.37 -9.73 4.13
CA PRO A 119 -2.41 -10.38 3.29
C PRO A 119 -3.05 -10.85 1.98
N ALA A 120 -2.28 -10.75 0.90
CA ALA A 120 -2.63 -11.22 -0.42
C ALA A 120 -1.46 -11.98 -1.04
N SER A 121 -1.74 -13.13 -1.63
CA SER A 121 -0.73 -13.97 -2.28
C SER A 121 -0.69 -13.70 -3.76
N LYS A 122 0.50 -13.65 -4.36
CA LYS A 122 0.65 -13.50 -5.81
C LYS A 122 0.21 -14.81 -6.49
N ASN A 123 -0.58 -14.68 -7.56
CA ASN A 123 -0.93 -15.81 -8.45
C ASN A 123 0.04 -15.94 -9.61
#